data_AF-A0A954CIN5-F1
#
_entry.id   AF-A0A954CIN5-F1
#
_cell.length_a   1.000
_cell.length_b   1.000
_cell.length_c   1.000
_cell.angle_alpha   90.00
_cell.angle_beta   90.00
_cell.angle_gamma   90.00
#
_symmetry.space_group_name_H-M   'P 1'
#
loop_
_entity.id
_entity.type
_entity.pdbx_description
1 polymer ?
#
loop_
_entity_poly.entity_id
_entity_poly.type
_entity_poly.pdbx_seq_one_letter_code
_entity_poly.pdbx_strand_id
1 'polypeptide(L)'
;MFSILVLLALTSSFVVADEAESAEAIQKFNERAEKTNEGVADAHVSLARWCLKVGLNAGAHDQLARALKLVPEHKKAMKELGYRQKKVDGVEQWVRDEKRAPPETDAEGIEPKTREEFTEARDKLHREAAEEYVKLGEYAQKLELPARARAAFELAVKYDPLNEEALAGAGWVKDELDEWISPREAAEREQ
;
A
#
# COMPACT_ATOMS: atom_id res chain seq x y z
N MET A 1 38.87 -20.97 -43.69
CA MET A 1 38.81 -21.43 -42.28
C MET A 1 37.64 -20.71 -41.65
N PHE A 2 36.64 -21.45 -41.16
CA PHE A 2 35.32 -20.95 -40.78
C PHE A 2 35.34 -20.04 -39.54
N SER A 3 34.37 -19.12 -39.55
CA SER A 3 33.86 -18.27 -38.47
C SER A 3 33.90 -18.87 -37.07
N ILE A 4 34.02 -18.02 -36.05
CA ILE A 4 32.95 -17.75 -35.07
C ILE A 4 33.19 -16.34 -34.54
N LEU A 5 32.38 -15.43 -35.04
CA LEU A 5 32.04 -14.16 -34.42
C LEU A 5 30.68 -14.40 -33.74
N VAL A 6 30.43 -13.73 -32.62
CA VAL A 6 29.16 -13.68 -31.87
C VAL A 6 28.92 -14.85 -30.91
N LEU A 7 29.00 -14.56 -29.60
CA LEU A 7 28.00 -14.92 -28.58
C LEU A 7 28.50 -14.50 -27.18
N LEU A 8 28.45 -13.20 -26.87
CA LEU A 8 28.56 -12.70 -25.48
C LEU A 8 27.82 -11.36 -25.33
N ALA A 9 26.61 -11.27 -25.90
CA ALA A 9 25.75 -10.08 -25.80
C ALA A 9 24.35 -10.40 -25.26
N LEU A 10 24.17 -11.52 -24.53
CA LEU A 10 22.86 -11.96 -24.02
C LEU A 10 22.75 -12.00 -22.50
N THR A 11 23.83 -11.76 -21.76
CA THR A 11 23.75 -11.55 -20.30
C THR A 11 23.70 -10.08 -19.92
N SER A 12 24.09 -9.18 -20.83
CA SER A 12 24.23 -7.74 -20.54
C SER A 12 22.90 -6.98 -20.53
N SER A 13 21.89 -7.40 -21.29
CA SER A 13 20.60 -6.67 -21.31
C SER A 13 19.76 -6.88 -20.06
N PHE A 14 19.93 -8.00 -19.35
CA PHE A 14 19.13 -8.29 -18.16
C PHE A 14 19.70 -7.64 -16.90
N VAL A 15 21.03 -7.68 -16.73
CA VAL A 15 21.72 -7.05 -15.58
C VAL A 15 21.66 -5.52 -15.62
N VAL A 16 21.78 -4.91 -16.81
CA VAL A 16 21.72 -3.44 -16.95
C VAL A 16 20.30 -2.90 -16.72
N ALA A 17 19.26 -3.68 -17.02
CA ALA A 17 17.88 -3.28 -16.76
C ALA A 17 17.57 -3.24 -15.25
N ASP A 18 18.06 -4.23 -14.49
CA ASP A 18 17.87 -4.34 -13.04
C ASP A 18 18.57 -3.20 -12.26
N GLU A 19 19.78 -2.80 -12.70
CA GLU A 19 20.49 -1.63 -12.14
C GLU A 19 19.81 -0.29 -12.47
N ALA A 20 19.27 -0.13 -13.69
CA ALA A 20 18.60 1.09 -14.10
C ALA A 20 17.27 1.31 -13.38
N GLU A 21 16.47 0.26 -13.21
CA GLU A 21 15.21 0.31 -12.43
C GLU A 21 15.48 0.56 -10.93
N SER A 22 16.56 -0.03 -10.39
CA SER A 22 17.01 0.21 -9.02
C SER A 22 17.50 1.65 -8.82
N ALA A 23 18.24 2.21 -9.77
CA ALA A 23 18.71 3.60 -9.72
C ALA A 23 17.55 4.62 -9.76
N GLU A 24 16.53 4.37 -10.60
CA GLU A 24 15.35 5.23 -10.67
C GLU A 24 14.52 5.16 -9.37
N ALA A 25 14.38 3.98 -8.77
CA ALA A 25 13.71 3.81 -7.49
C ALA A 25 14.42 4.56 -6.35
N ILE A 26 15.76 4.54 -6.32
CA ILE A 26 16.58 5.28 -5.35
C ILE A 26 16.48 6.79 -5.59
N GLN A 27 16.48 7.25 -6.84
CA GLN A 27 16.30 8.67 -7.14
C GLN A 27 14.94 9.19 -6.67
N LYS A 28 13.85 8.47 -6.99
CA LYS A 28 12.49 8.81 -6.54
C LYS A 28 12.37 8.78 -5.01
N PHE A 29 13.09 7.86 -4.34
CA PHE A 29 13.17 7.84 -2.88
C PHE A 29 13.82 9.12 -2.35
N ASN A 30 14.98 9.51 -2.87
CA ASN A 30 15.72 10.69 -2.42
C ASN A 30 14.89 11.97 -2.59
N GLU A 31 14.26 12.17 -3.74
CA GLU A 31 13.39 13.34 -3.99
C GLU A 31 12.19 13.41 -3.03
N ARG A 32 11.66 12.25 -2.62
CA ARG A 32 10.52 12.20 -1.68
C ARG A 32 10.99 12.35 -0.24
N ALA A 33 12.17 11.85 0.09
CA ALA A 33 12.82 12.06 1.38
C ALA A 33 13.13 13.55 1.62
N GLU A 34 13.63 14.27 0.61
CA GLU A 34 13.88 15.72 0.68
C GLU A 34 12.60 16.53 0.94
N LYS A 35 11.45 16.04 0.44
CA LYS A 35 10.13 16.67 0.65
C LYS A 35 9.43 16.21 1.93
N THR A 36 9.99 15.22 2.62
CA THR A 36 9.42 14.71 3.87
C THR A 36 9.79 15.65 5.00
N ASN A 37 8.78 16.12 5.75
CA ASN A 37 9.05 16.92 6.93
C ASN A 37 9.64 16.03 8.03
N GLU A 38 10.93 16.19 8.31
CA GLU A 38 11.71 15.39 9.27
C GLU A 38 11.19 15.46 10.71
N GLY A 39 10.40 16.48 11.05
CA GLY A 39 9.79 16.64 12.38
C GLY A 39 8.43 15.96 12.53
N VAL A 40 7.86 15.38 11.47
CA VAL A 40 6.48 14.88 11.44
C VAL A 40 6.47 13.36 11.27
N ALA A 41 6.11 12.65 12.33
CA ALA A 41 6.06 11.17 12.34
C ALA A 41 5.17 10.58 11.22
N ASP A 42 4.03 11.22 10.94
CA ASP A 42 3.11 10.79 9.88
C ASP A 42 3.70 10.95 8.46
N ALA A 43 4.63 11.89 8.26
CA ALA A 43 5.33 12.06 7.00
C ALA A 43 6.29 10.89 6.75
N HIS A 44 7.02 10.47 7.78
CA HIS A 44 7.87 9.27 7.73
C HIS A 44 7.07 7.97 7.49
N VAL A 45 5.88 7.81 8.10
CA VAL A 45 5.01 6.67 7.81
C VAL A 45 4.54 6.68 6.35
N SER A 46 4.24 7.85 5.82
CA SER A 46 3.78 7.99 4.43
C SER A 46 4.89 7.64 3.43
N LEU A 47 6.14 8.03 3.73
CA LEU A 47 7.31 7.62 2.95
C LEU A 47 7.55 6.10 3.07
N ALA A 48 7.48 5.55 4.28
CA ALA A 48 7.64 4.11 4.49
C ALA A 48 6.64 3.27 3.71
N ARG A 49 5.36 3.68 3.66
CA ARG A 49 4.34 3.00 2.86
C ARG A 49 4.64 3.02 1.38
N TRP A 50 5.14 4.15 0.87
CA TRP A 50 5.59 4.23 -0.51
C TRP A 50 6.75 3.26 -0.74
N CYS A 51 7.76 3.25 0.15
CA CYS A 51 8.88 2.31 0.10
C CYS A 51 8.41 0.85 0.07
N LEU A 52 7.50 0.44 0.96
CA LEU A 52 6.91 -0.92 0.96
C LEU A 52 6.17 -1.22 -0.35
N LYS A 53 5.44 -0.24 -0.91
CA LYS A 53 4.74 -0.41 -2.18
C LYS A 53 5.71 -0.67 -3.34
N VAL A 54 6.85 0.01 -3.34
CA VAL A 54 7.90 -0.15 -4.36
C VAL A 54 8.94 -1.20 -3.98
N GLY A 55 8.79 -1.91 -2.86
CA GLY A 55 9.70 -2.98 -2.43
C GLY A 55 11.03 -2.52 -1.83
N LEU A 56 11.17 -1.23 -1.48
CA LEU A 56 12.30 -0.68 -0.73
C LEU A 56 12.09 -0.92 0.78
N ASN A 57 12.06 -2.18 1.19
CA ASN A 57 11.83 -2.64 2.54
C ASN A 57 12.83 -2.06 3.56
N ALA A 58 14.13 -2.04 3.26
CA ALA A 58 15.13 -1.47 4.19
C ALA A 58 14.87 0.03 4.42
N GLY A 59 14.56 0.75 3.33
CA GLY A 59 14.14 2.15 3.39
C GLY A 59 12.85 2.35 4.19
N ALA A 60 11.87 1.45 4.03
CA ALA A 60 10.63 1.49 4.79
C ALA A 60 10.88 1.33 6.30
N HIS A 61 11.70 0.37 6.70
CA HIS A 61 12.03 0.12 8.11
C HIS A 61 12.75 1.31 8.76
N ASP A 62 13.70 1.97 8.08
CA ASP A 62 14.36 3.18 8.61
C ASP A 62 13.36 4.31 8.86
N GLN A 63 12.44 4.53 7.92
CA GLN A 63 11.42 5.57 8.04
C GLN A 63 10.41 5.26 9.16
N LEU A 64 10.00 4.00 9.33
CA LEU A 64 9.14 3.58 10.44
C LEU A 64 9.85 3.73 11.79
N ALA A 65 11.15 3.44 11.87
CA ALA A 65 11.95 3.67 13.05
C ALA A 65 12.07 5.17 13.40
N ARG A 66 12.22 6.04 12.40
CA ARG A 66 12.19 7.51 12.60
C ARG A 66 10.83 7.99 13.12
N ALA A 67 9.73 7.48 12.58
CA ALA A 67 8.39 7.80 13.07
C ALA A 67 8.22 7.42 14.55
N LEU A 68 8.75 6.26 14.96
CA LEU A 68 8.69 5.80 16.35
C LEU A 68 9.66 6.55 17.29
N LYS A 69 10.76 7.09 16.79
CA LYS A 69 11.65 8.00 17.55
C LYS A 69 10.95 9.32 17.86
N LEU A 70 10.19 9.86 16.91
CA LEU A 70 9.44 11.12 17.08
C LEU A 70 8.22 10.93 17.99
N VAL A 71 7.46 9.85 17.76
CA VAL A 71 6.28 9.52 18.55
C VAL A 71 6.39 8.05 18.99
N PRO A 72 6.87 7.80 20.22
CA PRO A 72 6.82 6.47 20.81
C PRO A 72 5.38 5.92 20.77
N GLU A 73 5.22 4.67 20.36
CA GLU A 73 3.91 4.01 20.15
C GLU A 73 3.04 4.61 19.02
N HIS A 74 3.65 5.21 17.99
CA HIS A 74 2.91 5.68 16.82
C HIS A 74 2.12 4.55 16.13
N LYS A 75 0.79 4.53 16.34
CA LYS A 75 -0.07 3.40 15.98
C LYS A 75 0.04 2.96 14.52
N LYS A 76 0.17 3.92 13.59
CA LYS A 76 0.31 3.59 12.16
C LYS A 76 1.66 2.92 11.90
N ALA A 77 2.74 3.45 12.47
CA ALA A 77 4.08 2.90 12.27
C ALA A 77 4.20 1.48 12.86
N MET A 78 3.65 1.27 14.05
CA MET A 78 3.60 -0.06 14.66
C MET A 78 2.82 -1.06 13.80
N LYS A 79 1.68 -0.66 13.22
CA LYS A 79 0.92 -1.52 12.32
C LYS A 79 1.68 -1.86 11.04
N GLU A 80 2.36 -0.89 10.43
CA GLU A 80 3.19 -1.14 9.24
C GLU A 80 4.37 -2.08 9.55
N LEU A 81 4.90 -2.08 10.78
CA LEU A 81 5.92 -3.03 11.25
C LEU A 81 5.35 -4.42 11.65
N GLY A 82 4.06 -4.65 11.43
CA GLY A 82 3.40 -5.92 11.74
C GLY A 82 2.92 -6.07 13.19
N TYR A 83 2.89 -5.00 13.99
CA TYR A 83 2.36 -5.06 15.36
C TYR A 83 0.83 -4.95 15.39
N ARG A 84 0.24 -5.62 16.38
CA ARG A 84 -1.19 -5.57 16.69
C ARG A 84 -1.39 -5.44 18.19
N GLN A 85 -2.45 -4.75 18.60
CA GLN A 85 -2.87 -4.75 19.99
C GLN A 85 -3.53 -6.08 20.32
N LYS A 86 -3.08 -6.73 21.40
CA LYS A 86 -3.71 -7.90 22.02
C LYS A 86 -3.89 -7.61 23.51
N LYS A 87 -4.97 -8.14 24.09
CA LYS A 87 -5.10 -8.20 25.55
C LYS A 87 -4.33 -9.40 26.06
N VAL A 88 -3.31 -9.14 26.86
CA VAL A 88 -2.55 -10.15 27.61
C VAL A 88 -2.82 -9.85 29.08
N ASP A 89 -3.43 -10.81 29.78
CA ASP A 89 -3.82 -10.67 31.19
C ASP A 89 -4.65 -9.41 31.50
N GLY A 90 -5.53 -9.03 30.57
CA GLY A 90 -6.42 -7.86 30.72
C GLY A 90 -5.81 -6.52 30.32
N VAL A 91 -4.50 -6.46 30.02
CA VAL A 91 -3.79 -5.25 29.61
C VAL A 91 -3.59 -5.24 28.08
N GLU A 92 -3.87 -4.11 27.43
CA GLU A 92 -3.56 -3.96 26.01
C GLU A 92 -2.06 -3.82 25.79
N GLN A 93 -1.50 -4.73 25.00
CA GLN A 93 -0.08 -4.76 24.66
C GLN A 93 0.08 -4.87 23.15
N TRP A 94 1.08 -4.16 22.61
CA TRP A 94 1.49 -4.34 21.23
C TRP A 94 2.31 -5.61 21.10
N VAL A 95 1.83 -6.54 20.28
CA VAL A 95 2.51 -7.80 19.99
C VAL A 95 2.85 -7.83 18.51
N ARG A 96 4.11 -8.12 18.18
CA ARG A 96 4.55 -8.29 16.79
C ARG A 96 3.97 -9.58 16.21
N ASP A 97 3.43 -9.51 15.00
CA ASP A 97 2.90 -10.63 14.24
C ASP A 97 3.80 -10.86 13.02
N GLU A 98 4.72 -11.83 13.11
CA GLU A 98 5.74 -12.05 12.07
C GLU A 98 5.15 -12.43 10.71
N LYS A 99 3.91 -12.91 10.67
CA LYS A 99 3.21 -13.19 9.40
C LYS A 99 2.78 -11.92 8.67
N ARG A 100 2.75 -10.78 9.36
CA ARG A 100 2.36 -9.46 8.84
C ARG A 100 3.51 -8.48 8.78
N ALA A 101 4.64 -8.79 9.42
CA ALA A 101 5.81 -7.94 9.35
C ALA A 101 6.32 -7.90 7.90
N PRO A 102 6.56 -6.71 7.32
CA PRO A 102 7.25 -6.63 6.05
C PRO A 102 8.68 -7.15 6.24
N PRO A 103 9.30 -7.73 5.19
CA PRO A 103 10.69 -8.15 5.25
C PRO A 103 11.59 -7.00 5.73
N GLU A 104 12.60 -7.30 6.53
CA GLU A 104 13.46 -6.27 7.15
C GLU A 104 14.52 -5.72 6.19
N THR A 105 14.88 -6.51 5.18
CA THR A 105 15.87 -6.15 4.18
C THR A 105 15.29 -6.20 2.79
N ASP A 106 15.85 -5.36 1.92
CA ASP A 106 15.75 -5.55 0.48
C ASP A 106 16.56 -6.81 0.20
N ALA A 107 15.89 -7.94 0.00
CA ALA A 107 16.61 -9.19 -0.18
C ALA A 107 17.48 -9.10 -1.45
N GLU A 108 18.79 -9.25 -1.30
CA GLU A 108 19.68 -9.53 -2.43
C GLU A 108 19.17 -10.82 -3.11
N GLY A 109 18.70 -10.70 -4.35
CA GLY A 109 18.41 -11.86 -5.20
C GLY A 109 16.97 -12.41 -5.18
N ILE A 110 15.93 -11.60 -4.92
CA ILE A 110 14.56 -12.01 -5.23
C ILE A 110 14.28 -11.72 -6.72
N GLU A 111 14.15 -12.78 -7.52
CA GLU A 111 13.88 -12.69 -8.96
C GLU A 111 12.60 -11.88 -9.24
N PRO A 112 12.59 -10.96 -10.25
CA PRO A 112 11.49 -10.04 -10.55
C PRO A 112 10.11 -10.69 -10.65
N LYS A 113 10.07 -11.95 -11.12
CA LYS A 113 8.86 -12.76 -11.25
C LYS A 113 8.15 -13.00 -9.90
N THR A 114 8.92 -13.23 -8.83
CA THR A 114 8.35 -13.46 -7.49
C THR A 114 7.90 -12.16 -6.81
N ARG A 115 8.44 -11.01 -7.23
CA ARG A 115 7.99 -9.65 -6.83
C ARG A 115 6.63 -9.32 -7.44
N GLU A 116 6.46 -9.60 -8.74
CA GLU A 116 5.19 -9.47 -9.45
C GLU A 116 4.12 -10.40 -8.84
N GLU A 117 4.45 -11.69 -8.64
CA GLU A 117 3.58 -12.67 -7.98
C GLU A 117 3.14 -12.23 -6.57
N PHE A 118 4.03 -11.61 -5.78
CA PHE A 118 3.70 -11.08 -4.46
C PHE A 118 2.76 -9.87 -4.53
N THR A 119 3.03 -8.93 -5.44
CA THR A 119 2.13 -7.79 -5.66
C THR A 119 0.76 -8.21 -6.16
N GLU A 120 0.71 -9.19 -7.07
CA GLU A 120 -0.53 -9.78 -7.56
C GLU A 120 -1.30 -10.50 -6.47
N ALA A 121 -0.63 -11.30 -5.62
CA ALA A 121 -1.26 -12.00 -4.51
C ALA A 121 -1.84 -11.02 -3.48
N ARG A 122 -1.12 -9.93 -3.18
CA ARG A 122 -1.61 -8.84 -2.32
C ARG A 122 -2.80 -8.13 -2.93
N ASP A 123 -2.68 -7.68 -4.18
CA ASP A 123 -3.73 -6.91 -4.84
C ASP A 123 -4.98 -7.78 -5.07
N LYS A 124 -4.81 -9.09 -5.28
CA LYS A 124 -5.89 -10.08 -5.24
C LYS A 124 -6.56 -10.16 -3.88
N LEU A 125 -5.79 -10.31 -2.79
CA LEU A 125 -6.35 -10.34 -1.43
C LEU A 125 -7.11 -9.05 -1.08
N HIS A 126 -6.61 -7.91 -1.54
CA HIS A 126 -7.26 -6.62 -1.37
C HIS A 126 -8.58 -6.53 -2.15
N ARG A 127 -8.62 -7.01 -3.41
CA ARG A 127 -9.88 -7.12 -4.18
C ARG A 127 -10.88 -8.07 -3.51
N GLU A 128 -10.46 -9.25 -3.10
CA GLU A 128 -11.32 -10.21 -2.40
C GLU A 128 -11.88 -9.62 -1.09
N ALA A 129 -11.05 -8.87 -0.33
CA ALA A 129 -11.53 -8.16 0.85
C ALA A 129 -12.56 -7.08 0.52
N ALA A 130 -12.34 -6.31 -0.56
CA ALA A 130 -13.30 -5.30 -1.02
C ALA A 130 -14.64 -5.92 -1.40
N GLU A 131 -14.65 -7.04 -2.13
CA GLU A 131 -15.86 -7.79 -2.50
C GLU A 131 -16.68 -8.23 -1.26
N GLU A 132 -16.02 -8.72 -0.21
CA GLU A 132 -16.70 -9.12 1.03
C GLU A 132 -17.35 -7.92 1.73
N TYR A 133 -16.70 -6.76 1.71
CA TYR A 133 -17.28 -5.52 2.26
C TYR A 133 -18.42 -4.96 1.41
N VAL A 134 -18.38 -5.13 0.08
CA VAL A 134 -19.51 -4.81 -0.81
C VAL A 134 -20.72 -5.68 -0.45
N LYS A 135 -20.55 -7.01 -0.34
CA LYS A 135 -21.63 -7.94 0.07
C LYS A 135 -22.22 -7.57 1.42
N LEU A 136 -21.38 -7.18 2.38
CA LEU A 136 -21.82 -6.71 3.70
C LEU A 136 -22.63 -5.41 3.58
N GLY A 137 -22.20 -4.49 2.73
CA GLY A 137 -22.90 -3.24 2.42
C GLY A 137 -24.28 -3.48 1.83
N GLU A 138 -24.38 -4.33 0.82
CA GLU A 138 -25.65 -4.74 0.21
C GLU A 138 -26.58 -5.45 1.21
N TYR A 139 -26.03 -6.33 2.04
CA TYR A 139 -26.80 -7.00 3.08
C TYR A 139 -27.36 -5.99 4.09
N ALA A 140 -26.55 -5.01 4.50
CA ALA A 140 -27.01 -3.92 5.38
C ALA A 140 -28.05 -3.02 4.70
N GLN A 141 -27.98 -2.80 3.38
CA GLN A 141 -29.03 -2.08 2.63
C GLN A 141 -30.36 -2.84 2.64
N LYS A 142 -30.33 -4.17 2.44
CA LYS A 142 -31.53 -5.03 2.50
C LYS A 142 -32.20 -5.03 3.88
N LEU A 143 -31.41 -4.79 4.92
CA LEU A 143 -31.89 -4.64 6.30
C LEU A 143 -32.27 -3.19 6.67
N GLU A 144 -32.22 -2.26 5.71
CA GLU A 144 -32.52 -0.84 5.91
C GLU A 144 -31.62 -0.18 6.99
N LEU A 145 -30.33 -0.55 7.02
CA LEU A 145 -29.32 -0.02 7.94
C LEU A 145 -28.33 0.91 7.21
N PRO A 146 -28.73 2.14 6.83
CA PRO A 146 -27.98 2.99 5.91
C PRO A 146 -26.58 3.36 6.42
N ALA A 147 -26.44 3.63 7.72
CA ALA A 147 -25.13 3.96 8.30
C ALA A 147 -24.14 2.78 8.25
N ARG A 148 -24.64 1.55 8.43
CA ARG A 148 -23.81 0.34 8.36
C ARG A 148 -23.46 -0.03 6.93
N ALA A 149 -24.43 0.11 6.02
CA ALA A 149 -24.19 -0.05 4.59
C ALA A 149 -23.08 0.90 4.12
N ARG A 150 -23.21 2.18 4.45
CA ARG A 150 -22.24 3.21 4.12
C ARG A 150 -20.82 2.90 4.62
N ALA A 151 -20.70 2.52 5.90
CA ALA A 151 -19.41 2.18 6.49
C ALA A 151 -18.76 0.95 5.83
N ALA A 152 -19.56 -0.04 5.41
CA ALA A 152 -19.06 -1.22 4.71
C ALA A 152 -18.52 -0.83 3.31
N PHE A 153 -19.24 0.00 2.56
CA PHE A 153 -18.77 0.48 1.25
C PHE A 153 -17.52 1.35 1.35
N GLU A 154 -17.39 2.21 2.37
CA GLU A 154 -16.16 2.99 2.60
C GLU A 154 -14.96 2.10 2.92
N LEU A 155 -15.17 0.99 3.63
CA LEU A 155 -14.14 -0.01 3.84
C LEU A 155 -13.76 -0.70 2.52
N ALA A 156 -14.73 -1.05 1.68
CA ALA A 156 -14.46 -1.60 0.35
C ALA A 156 -13.62 -0.65 -0.53
N VAL A 157 -13.97 0.65 -0.60
CA VAL A 157 -13.19 1.68 -1.33
C VAL A 157 -11.75 1.79 -0.79
N LYS A 158 -11.54 1.58 0.52
CA LYS A 158 -10.20 1.59 1.10
C LYS A 158 -9.33 0.41 0.66
N TYR A 159 -9.94 -0.75 0.38
CA TYR A 159 -9.23 -1.95 -0.07
C TYR A 159 -9.07 -1.98 -1.59
N ASP A 160 -10.10 -1.55 -2.33
CA ASP A 160 -10.09 -1.36 -3.78
C ASP A 160 -10.71 0.01 -4.15
N PRO A 161 -9.88 1.05 -4.36
CA PRO A 161 -10.34 2.40 -4.67
C PRO A 161 -11.05 2.56 -6.02
N LEU A 162 -11.01 1.55 -6.89
CA LEU A 162 -11.63 1.58 -8.22
C LEU A 162 -12.90 0.73 -8.29
N ASN A 163 -13.32 0.12 -7.18
CA ASN A 163 -14.53 -0.67 -7.14
C ASN A 163 -15.77 0.23 -7.25
N GLU A 164 -16.40 0.24 -8.43
CA GLU A 164 -17.54 1.11 -8.76
C GLU A 164 -18.75 0.89 -7.85
N GLU A 165 -19.01 -0.36 -7.44
CA GLU A 165 -20.12 -0.70 -6.53
C GLU A 165 -19.86 -0.13 -5.14
N ALA A 166 -18.63 -0.23 -4.66
CA ALA A 166 -18.21 0.37 -3.40
C ALA A 166 -18.23 1.91 -3.46
N LEU A 167 -17.81 2.51 -4.57
CA LEU A 167 -17.86 3.97 -4.77
C LEU A 167 -19.31 4.47 -4.78
N ALA A 168 -20.20 3.84 -5.54
CA ALA A 168 -21.62 4.17 -5.58
C ALA A 168 -22.30 3.96 -4.21
N GLY A 169 -22.04 2.82 -3.55
CA GLY A 169 -22.57 2.52 -2.20
C GLY A 169 -22.01 3.46 -1.13
N ALA A 170 -20.77 3.93 -1.31
CA ALA A 170 -20.14 4.99 -0.56
C ALA A 170 -20.44 6.37 -1.17
N GLY A 171 -21.54 6.53 -1.92
CA GLY A 171 -22.11 7.81 -2.37
C GLY A 171 -21.12 8.76 -3.03
N TRP A 172 -20.08 8.22 -3.66
CA TRP A 172 -19.33 8.93 -4.68
C TRP A 172 -20.25 9.09 -5.89
N VAL A 173 -20.00 10.13 -6.69
CA VAL A 173 -20.76 10.40 -7.90
C VAL A 173 -19.79 10.60 -9.05
N LYS A 174 -20.22 10.30 -10.28
CA LYS A 174 -19.42 10.60 -11.46
C LYS A 174 -19.69 12.02 -11.92
N ASP A 175 -18.64 12.75 -12.32
CA ASP A 175 -18.77 14.07 -12.89
C ASP A 175 -18.97 14.04 -14.42
N GLU A 176 -18.95 15.21 -15.06
CA GLU A 176 -19.17 15.35 -16.51
C GLU A 176 -18.12 14.62 -17.36
N LEU A 177 -16.97 14.26 -16.78
CA LEU A 177 -15.88 13.52 -17.43
C LEU A 177 -15.92 12.02 -17.10
N ASP A 178 -17.00 11.54 -16.47
CA ASP A 178 -17.16 10.17 -15.96
C ASP A 178 -16.14 9.82 -14.85
N GLU A 179 -15.53 10.82 -14.21
CA GLU A 179 -14.59 10.62 -13.11
C GLU A 179 -15.32 10.58 -11.76
N TRP A 180 -14.98 9.62 -10.90
CA TRP A 180 -15.55 9.50 -9.56
C TRP A 180 -15.04 10.63 -8.65
N ILE A 181 -15.96 11.49 -8.23
CA ILE A 181 -15.71 12.55 -7.25
C ILE A 181 -16.31 12.18 -5.90
N SER A 182 -15.63 12.58 -4.83
CA SER A 182 -16.07 12.28 -3.48
C SER A 182 -17.37 13.03 -3.15
N PRO A 183 -18.21 12.51 -2.22
CA PRO A 183 -19.46 13.20 -1.84
C PRO A 183 -19.24 14.63 -1.32
N ARG A 184 -18.05 14.91 -0.77
CA ARG A 184 -17.66 16.26 -0.35
C ARG A 184 -17.42 17.18 -1.55
N GLU A 185 -16.62 16.74 -2.52
CA GLU A 185 -16.32 17.52 -3.72
C GLU A 185 -17.58 17.75 -4.56
N ALA A 186 -18.47 16.77 -4.63
CA ALA A 186 -19.77 16.92 -5.28
C ALA A 186 -20.61 18.03 -4.63
N ALA A 187 -20.72 18.04 -3.30
CA ALA A 187 -21.46 19.07 -2.56
C ALA A 187 -20.82 20.48 -2.65
N GLU A 188 -19.52 20.56 -2.93
CA GLU A 188 -18.81 21.82 -3.15
C GLU A 188 -19.05 22.37 -4.58
N ARG A 189 -19.35 21.52 -5.57
CA ARG A 189 -19.65 21.92 -6.96
C ARG A 189 -21.10 22.35 -7.18
N GLU A 190 -22.02 21.99 -6.28
CA GLU A 190 -23.45 22.34 -6.35
C GLU A 190 -23.81 23.69 -5.67
N GLN A 191 -22.82 24.39 -5.08
CA GLN A 191 -22.98 25.69 -4.42
C GLN A 191 -22.60 26.87 -5.33
#